data_AF-A0A3D3EU88-F1
#
_entry.id   AF-A0A3D3EU88-F1
#
_cell.length_a   1.000
_cell.length_b   1.000
_cell.length_c   1.000
_cell.angle_alpha   90.00
_cell.angle_beta   90.00
_cell.angle_gamma   90.00
#
_symmetry.space_group_name_H-M   'P 1'
#
loop_
_entity.id
_entity.type
_entity.pdbx_description
1 polymer ?
#
loop_
_entity_poly.entity_id
_entity_poly.type
_entity_poly.pdbx_seq_one_letter_code
_entity_poly.pdbx_strand_id
1 'polypeptide(L)'
;QPEFTQLDIELSFATRDEIFELLERLMYTIFKEIKGVELPLPFPKLSYSEAMCRFGCDKPDLRFGLELLDFSQILGHSEFQVFKACLESKGCIKALCIPEGAAFSRKQQDQLVELAKHLGGKGVA
;
A
#
# COMPACT_ATOMS: atom_id res chain seq x y z
N GLN A 1 8.27 3.24 -21.96
CA GLN A 1 8.57 2.75 -23.32
C GLN A 1 7.24 2.44 -24.02
N PRO A 2 7.08 2.76 -25.31
CA PRO A 2 5.84 2.48 -26.04
C PRO A 2 5.67 1.00 -26.41
N GLU A 3 6.77 0.24 -26.52
CA GLU A 3 6.78 -1.19 -26.83
C GLU A 3 7.30 -2.00 -25.64
N PHE A 4 6.63 -3.10 -25.30
CA PHE A 4 7.03 -4.04 -24.26
C PHE A 4 6.48 -5.45 -24.55
N THR A 5 7.18 -6.49 -24.09
CA THR A 5 6.77 -7.89 -24.26
C THR A 5 5.95 -8.36 -23.07
N GLN A 6 4.87 -9.09 -23.33
CA GLN A 6 4.05 -9.74 -22.31
C GLN A 6 4.10 -11.25 -22.47
N LEU A 7 4.04 -11.97 -21.36
CA LEU A 7 3.78 -13.42 -21.33
C LEU A 7 2.28 -13.61 -21.17
N ASP A 8 1.61 -13.95 -22.25
CA ASP A 8 0.16 -14.17 -22.27
C ASP A 8 -0.17 -15.63 -21.88
N ILE A 9 -1.13 -15.83 -20.98
CA ILE A 9 -1.48 -17.14 -20.40
C ILE A 9 -3.00 -17.23 -20.27
N GLU A 10 -3.59 -18.27 -20.88
CA GLU A 10 -5.02 -18.60 -20.78
C GLU A 10 -5.23 -20.06 -20.39
N LEU A 11 -6.25 -20.35 -19.57
CA LEU A 11 -6.62 -21.68 -19.13
C LEU A 11 -8.12 -21.92 -19.29
N SER A 12 -8.50 -23.10 -19.75
CA SER A 12 -9.91 -23.52 -19.85
C SER A 12 -10.37 -24.21 -18.57
N PHE A 13 -11.58 -23.89 -18.10
CA PHE A 13 -12.24 -24.50 -16.94
C PHE A 13 -11.46 -24.38 -15.61
N ALA A 14 -10.52 -23.44 -15.51
CA ALA A 14 -9.73 -23.21 -14.30
C ALA A 14 -10.45 -22.26 -13.33
N THR A 15 -10.20 -22.48 -12.04
CA THR A 15 -10.55 -21.58 -10.95
C THR A 15 -9.49 -20.51 -10.75
N ARG A 16 -9.85 -19.43 -10.04
CA ARG A 16 -8.91 -18.35 -9.71
C ARG A 16 -7.70 -18.85 -8.91
N ASP A 17 -7.89 -19.80 -7.99
CA ASP A 17 -6.81 -20.29 -7.14
C ASP A 17 -5.83 -21.18 -7.92
N GLU A 18 -6.30 -21.95 -8.90
CA GLU A 18 -5.42 -22.71 -9.81
C GLU A 18 -4.55 -21.77 -10.67
N ILE A 19 -5.12 -20.64 -11.12
CA ILE A 19 -4.34 -19.62 -11.86
C ILE A 19 -3.28 -19.00 -10.96
N PHE A 20 -3.62 -18.63 -9.71
CA PHE A 20 -2.63 -18.10 -8.77
C PHE A 20 -1.53 -19.11 -8.50
N GLU A 21 -1.87 -20.36 -8.24
CA GLU A 21 -0.89 -21.42 -7.98
C GLU A 21 0.08 -21.61 -9.16
N LEU A 22 -0.43 -21.61 -10.39
CA LEU A 22 0.39 -21.69 -11.60
C LEU A 22 1.39 -20.53 -11.67
N LEU A 23 0.91 -19.30 -11.49
CA LEU A 23 1.75 -18.09 -11.58
C LEU A 23 2.77 -18.02 -10.44
N GLU A 24 2.38 -18.38 -9.22
CA GLU A 24 3.28 -18.42 -8.06
C GLU A 24 4.39 -19.45 -8.27
N ARG A 25 4.07 -20.66 -8.76
CA ARG A 25 5.06 -21.70 -9.10
C ARG A 25 5.97 -21.27 -10.25
N LEU A 26 5.44 -20.60 -11.27
CA LEU A 26 6.24 -20.02 -12.37
C LEU A 26 7.27 -19.03 -11.82
N MET A 27 6.84 -18.09 -10.99
CA MET A 27 7.71 -17.09 -10.37
C MET A 27 8.76 -17.73 -9.45
N TYR A 28 8.36 -18.68 -8.61
CA TYR A 28 9.28 -19.45 -7.77
C TYR A 28 10.36 -20.13 -8.60
N THR A 29 9.98 -20.80 -9.69
CA THR A 29 10.91 -21.52 -10.57
C THR A 29 11.91 -20.55 -11.21
N ILE A 30 11.43 -19.43 -11.76
CA ILE A 30 12.29 -18.41 -12.38
C ILE A 30 13.31 -17.87 -11.37
N PHE A 31 12.88 -17.53 -10.15
CA PHE A 31 13.78 -16.99 -9.12
C PHE A 31 14.77 -18.03 -8.60
N LYS A 32 14.34 -19.28 -8.43
CA LYS A 32 15.21 -20.37 -8.00
C LYS A 32 16.28 -20.67 -9.05
N GLU A 33 15.90 -20.87 -10.30
CA GLU A 33 16.82 -21.30 -11.36
C GLU A 33 17.77 -20.18 -11.81
N ILE A 34 17.29 -18.93 -11.88
CA ILE A 34 18.09 -17.81 -12.41
C ILE A 34 18.87 -17.09 -11.30
N LYS A 35 18.28 -16.98 -10.11
CA LYS A 35 18.84 -16.18 -9.00
C LYS A 35 19.25 -17.01 -7.78
N GLY A 36 18.92 -18.30 -7.73
CA GLY A 36 19.17 -19.13 -6.54
C GLY A 36 18.36 -18.68 -5.32
N VAL A 37 17.27 -17.93 -5.51
CA VAL A 37 16.44 -17.40 -4.42
C VAL A 37 15.17 -18.24 -4.31
N GLU A 38 14.93 -18.79 -3.12
CA GLU A 38 13.68 -19.50 -2.82
C GLU A 38 12.63 -18.50 -2.31
N LEU A 39 11.58 -18.29 -3.09
CA LEU A 39 10.45 -17.46 -2.70
C LEU A 39 9.49 -18.25 -1.79
N PRO A 40 8.88 -17.63 -0.77
CA PRO A 40 7.87 -18.28 0.05
C PRO A 40 6.63 -18.61 -0.80
N LEU A 41 6.02 -19.77 -0.59
CA LEU A 41 4.76 -20.17 -1.22
C LEU A 41 3.76 -20.60 -0.13
N PRO A 42 2.45 -20.29 -0.28
CA PRO A 42 1.88 -19.41 -1.31
C PRO A 42 2.25 -17.93 -1.09
N PHE A 43 2.08 -17.10 -2.11
CA PHE A 43 2.32 -15.66 -1.95
C PHE A 43 1.25 -15.02 -1.04
N PRO A 44 1.62 -14.01 -0.22
CA PRO A 44 0.63 -13.27 0.57
C PRO A 44 -0.42 -12.63 -0.33
N LYS A 45 -1.69 -12.89 -0.04
CA LYS A 45 -2.83 -12.33 -0.78
C LYS A 45 -3.47 -11.22 0.05
N LEU A 46 -3.64 -10.06 -0.56
CA LEU A 46 -4.42 -8.95 -0.01
C LEU A 46 -5.60 -8.69 -0.94
N SER A 47 -6.79 -8.52 -0.38
CA SER A 47 -7.89 -7.93 -1.13
C SER A 47 -7.55 -6.48 -1.48
N TYR A 48 -8.16 -5.96 -2.54
CA TYR A 48 -8.02 -4.56 -2.92
C TYR A 48 -8.37 -3.63 -1.75
N SER A 49 -9.43 -3.95 -1.00
CA SER A 49 -9.83 -3.14 0.16
C SER A 49 -8.77 -3.16 1.25
N GLU A 50 -8.14 -4.30 1.54
CA GLU A 50 -7.04 -4.36 2.52
C GLU A 50 -5.82 -3.57 2.06
N ALA A 51 -5.43 -3.71 0.79
CA ALA A 51 -4.30 -2.99 0.22
C ALA A 51 -4.50 -1.46 0.29
N MET A 52 -5.68 -0.97 -0.14
CA MET A 52 -6.01 0.45 -0.07
C MET A 52 -6.14 0.96 1.36
N CYS A 53 -6.74 0.18 2.26
CA CYS A 53 -6.92 0.60 3.65
C CYS A 53 -5.60 0.66 4.44
N ARG A 54 -4.70 -0.32 4.22
CA ARG A 54 -3.44 -0.47 4.97
C ARG A 54 -2.27 0.23 4.30
N PHE A 55 -2.28 0.46 3.00
CA PHE A 55 -1.11 1.01 2.28
C PHE A 55 -1.45 2.17 1.35
N GLY A 56 -2.72 2.44 1.08
CA GLY A 56 -3.14 3.53 0.19
C GLY A 56 -2.79 3.30 -1.29
N CYS A 57 -2.36 2.09 -1.67
CA CYS A 57 -2.17 1.69 -3.06
C CYS A 57 -2.49 0.21 -3.28
N ASP A 58 -2.79 -0.14 -4.53
CA ASP A 58 -3.15 -1.49 -4.98
C ASP A 58 -1.94 -2.39 -5.26
N LYS A 59 -0.73 -1.82 -5.22
CA LYS A 59 0.56 -2.51 -5.41
C LYS A 59 1.54 -2.17 -4.27
N PRO A 60 1.20 -2.55 -3.01
CA PRO A 60 1.95 -2.11 -1.84
C PRO A 60 3.36 -2.69 -1.82
N ASP A 61 4.31 -1.88 -1.37
CA ASP A 61 5.67 -2.35 -1.07
C ASP A 61 5.73 -2.91 0.35
N LEU A 62 5.62 -4.23 0.48
CA LEU A 62 5.55 -4.92 1.77
C LEU A 62 6.90 -4.96 2.51
N ARG A 63 7.99 -4.46 1.92
CA ARG A 63 9.33 -4.51 2.54
C ARG A 63 9.51 -3.50 3.67
N PHE A 64 8.81 -2.37 3.61
CA PHE A 64 9.00 -1.26 4.54
C PHE A 64 8.14 -1.36 5.80
N GLY A 65 7.05 -2.13 5.78
CA GLY A 65 6.17 -2.30 6.95
C GLY A 65 5.46 -1.02 7.43
N LEU A 66 5.42 0.03 6.60
CA LEU A 66 4.81 1.31 6.92
C LEU A 66 3.33 1.31 6.51
N GLU A 67 2.47 0.92 7.44
CA GLU A 67 1.02 0.83 7.22
C GLU A 67 0.28 2.10 7.67
N LEU A 68 -0.82 2.41 6.97
CA LEU A 68 -1.82 3.39 7.34
C LEU A 68 -2.73 2.81 8.42
N LEU A 69 -2.75 3.47 9.57
CA LEU A 69 -3.60 3.10 10.71
C LEU A 69 -4.81 4.03 10.77
N ASP A 70 -6.00 3.46 10.96
CA ASP A 70 -7.24 4.23 11.03
C ASP A 70 -7.50 4.77 12.45
N PHE A 71 -7.59 6.09 12.57
CA PHE A 71 -7.86 6.80 13.81
C PHE A 71 -9.25 7.45 13.84
N SER A 72 -10.09 7.21 12.82
CA SER A 72 -11.39 7.87 12.69
C SER A 72 -12.30 7.63 13.90
N GLN A 73 -12.26 6.43 14.49
CA GLN A 73 -13.05 6.11 15.69
C GLN A 73 -12.55 6.87 16.93
N ILE A 74 -11.23 6.93 17.13
CA ILE A 74 -10.62 7.57 18.30
C ILE A 74 -10.79 9.09 18.23
N LEU A 75 -10.66 9.67 17.03
CA LEU A 75 -10.73 11.11 16.79
C LEU A 75 -12.16 11.61 16.51
N GLY A 76 -13.17 10.74 16.62
CA GLY A 76 -14.58 11.08 16.39
C GLY A 76 -15.11 12.20 17.27
N HIS A 77 -14.52 12.39 18.45
CA HIS A 77 -14.90 13.44 19.41
C HIS A 77 -13.91 14.61 19.44
N SER A 78 -12.98 14.68 18.48
CA SER A 78 -11.98 15.75 18.44
C SER A 78 -12.62 17.12 18.15
N GLU A 79 -12.21 18.14 18.91
CA GLU A 79 -12.58 19.54 18.64
C GLU A 79 -11.73 20.17 17.53
N PHE A 80 -10.72 19.46 17.04
CA PHE A 80 -9.89 19.93 15.95
C PHE A 80 -10.68 19.97 14.64
N GLN A 81 -10.92 21.20 14.15
CA GLN A 81 -11.85 21.46 13.05
C GLN A 81 -11.55 20.68 11.77
N VAL A 82 -10.27 20.43 11.47
CA VAL A 82 -9.87 19.65 10.28
C VAL A 82 -10.35 18.20 10.37
N PHE A 83 -10.21 17.57 11.54
CA PHE A 83 -10.65 16.19 11.77
C PHE A 83 -12.17 16.10 11.81
N LYS A 84 -12.82 17.04 12.50
CA LYS A 84 -14.29 17.10 12.56
C LYS A 84 -14.91 17.23 11.16
N ALA A 85 -14.43 18.17 10.36
CA ALA A 85 -14.92 18.36 8.99
C ALA A 85 -14.67 17.13 8.09
N CYS A 86 -13.55 16.43 8.28
CA CYS A 86 -13.26 15.19 7.55
C CYS A 86 -14.29 14.10 7.88
N LEU A 87 -14.59 13.88 9.16
CA LEU A 87 -15.54 12.84 9.58
C LEU A 87 -17.00 13.20 9.24
N GLU A 88 -17.39 14.46 9.36
CA GLU A 88 -18.72 14.95 8.95
C GLU A 88 -18.99 14.76 7.45
N SER A 89 -17.93 14.84 6.62
CA SER A 89 -18.01 14.58 5.17
C SER A 89 -17.87 13.09 4.81
N LYS A 90 -17.99 12.18 5.79
CA LYS A 90 -17.81 10.72 5.64
C LYS A 90 -16.42 10.32 5.14
N GLY A 91 -15.41 11.15 5.41
CA GLY A 91 -14.01 10.82 5.18
C GLY A 91 -13.45 9.88 6.25
N CYS A 92 -12.14 9.68 6.21
CA CYS A 92 -11.40 8.91 7.21
C CYS A 92 -10.14 9.65 7.64
N ILE A 93 -9.73 9.44 8.88
CA ILE A 93 -8.47 9.96 9.42
C ILE A 93 -7.53 8.78 9.59
N LYS A 94 -6.45 8.78 8.80
CA LYS A 94 -5.40 7.76 8.86
C LYS A 94 -4.06 8.39 9.22
N ALA A 95 -3.23 7.63 9.90
CA ALA A 95 -1.89 8.05 10.30
C ALA A 95 -0.84 7.03 9.86
N LEU A 96 0.37 7.52 9.57
CA LEU A 96 1.55 6.71 9.30
C LEU A 96 2.53 6.88 10.47
N CYS A 97 2.92 5.78 11.11
CA CYS A 97 3.95 5.83 12.13
C CYS A 97 5.32 5.65 11.47
N ILE A 98 6.15 6.71 11.47
CA ILE A 98 7.49 6.67 10.89
C ILE A 98 8.49 6.41 12.02
N PRO A 99 9.17 5.25 12.04
CA PRO A 99 10.25 4.99 12.99
C PRO A 99 11.31 6.09 12.91
N GLU A 100 11.79 6.57 14.06
CA GLU A 100 12.74 7.69 14.17
C GLU A 100 12.26 9.01 13.54
N GLY A 101 10.99 9.13 13.15
CA GLY A 101 10.44 10.35 12.53
C GLY A 101 10.47 11.57 13.46
N ALA A 102 10.57 11.37 14.77
CA ALA A 102 10.74 12.43 15.75
C ALA A 102 12.06 13.23 15.54
N ALA A 103 13.07 12.63 14.91
CA ALA A 103 14.35 13.28 14.61
C ALA A 103 14.29 14.17 13.35
N PHE A 104 13.17 14.23 12.64
CA PHE A 104 13.06 15.04 11.43
C PHE A 104 13.20 16.53 11.75
N SER A 105 14.09 17.19 11.00
CA SER A 105 14.21 18.64 11.00
C SER A 105 12.93 19.30 10.45
N ARG A 106 12.72 20.58 10.77
CA ARG A 106 11.61 21.35 10.20
C ARG A 106 11.58 21.32 8.68
N LYS A 107 12.75 21.44 8.05
CA LYS A 107 12.89 21.32 6.59
C LYS A 107 12.36 19.98 6.05
N GLN A 108 12.65 18.86 6.72
CA GLN A 108 12.14 17.55 6.30
C GLN A 108 10.63 17.44 6.50
N GLN A 109 10.09 18.00 7.58
CA GLN A 109 8.64 18.06 7.81
C GLN A 109 7.94 18.89 6.74
N ASP A 110 8.48 20.06 6.40
CA ASP A 110 7.94 20.91 5.33
C ASP A 110 7.96 20.20 3.97
N GLN A 111 9.01 19.44 3.67
CA GLN A 111 9.07 18.61 2.46
C GLN A 111 7.96 17.56 2.39
N LEU A 112 7.61 16.93 3.51
CA LEU A 112 6.49 15.98 3.57
C LEU A 112 5.15 16.69 3.34
N VAL A 113 4.97 17.89 3.91
CA VAL A 113 3.77 18.71 3.69
C VAL A 113 3.63 19.09 2.21
N GLU A 114 4.72 19.54 1.58
CA GLU A 114 4.71 19.91 0.15
C GLU A 114 4.45 18.69 -0.75
N LEU A 115 5.02 17.52 -0.41
CA LEU A 115 4.73 16.27 -1.11
C LEU A 115 3.24 15.92 -1.01
N ALA A 116 2.65 16.00 0.18
CA ALA A 116 1.23 15.73 0.37
C ALA A 116 0.35 16.68 -0.46
N LYS A 117 0.71 17.98 -0.52
CA LYS A 117 0.00 18.96 -1.35
C LYS A 117 0.11 18.64 -2.84
N HIS A 118 1.29 18.24 -3.32
CA HIS A 118 1.50 17.86 -4.71
C HIS A 118 0.62 16.66 -5.12
N LEU A 119 0.32 15.76 -4.17
CA LEU A 119 -0.56 14.61 -4.36
C LEU A 119 -2.05 14.91 -4.12
N GLY A 120 -2.43 16.19 -4.00
CA GLY A 120 -3.83 16.63 -3.84
C GLY A 120 -4.30 16.79 -2.39
N GLY A 121 -3.42 16.58 -1.41
CA GLY A 121 -3.69 16.88 -0.01
C GLY A 121 -3.75 18.40 0.26
N LYS A 122 -4.37 18.79 1.37
CA LYS A 122 -4.43 20.21 1.81
C LYS A 122 -3.37 20.56 2.87
N GLY A 123 -2.71 19.55 3.42
CA GLY A 123 -1.69 19.66 4.46
C GLY A 123 -1.48 18.31 5.15
N VAL A 124 -0.56 18.29 6.11
CA VAL A 124 -0.34 17.17 7.04
C VAL A 124 -0.54 17.75 8.43
N ALA A 125 -1.37 17.09 9.24
CA ALA A 125 -1.67 17.47 10.62
C ALA A 125 -0.80 16.68 11.60
#